data_AF-A0A6P2GY87-F1
#
_entry.id   AF-A0A6P2GY87-F1
#
_cell.length_a   1.000
_cell.length_b   1.000
_cell.length_c   1.000
_cell.angle_alpha   90.00
_cell.angle_beta   90.00
_cell.angle_gamma   90.00
#
_symmetry.space_group_name_H-M   'P 1'
#
loop_
_entity.id
_entity.type
_entity.pdbx_description
1 polymer ?
#
loop_
_entity_poly.entity_id
_entity_poly.type
_entity_poly.pdbx_seq_one_letter_code
_entity_poly.pdbx_strand_id
1 'polypeptide(L)' 'MPCSTCRKFPLPTSNYDEVAVNEPMQSELYRCRACGQLIRTGALERGVSYLSSAAARQQFPDFDPSTS' A
#
# COMPACT_ATOMS: atom_id res chain seq x y z
N MET A 1 15.88 0.22 5.43
CA MET A 1 15.38 1.27 6.35
C MET A 1 13.99 1.68 5.91
N PRO A 2 13.01 1.88 6.82
CA PRO A 2 11.70 2.39 6.44
C PRO A 2 11.87 3.79 5.86
N CYS A 3 11.38 4.00 4.63
CA CYS A 3 11.55 5.25 3.91
C CYS A 3 10.92 6.43 4.68
N SER A 4 11.63 7.56 4.71
CA SER A 4 11.15 8.79 5.34
C SER A 4 9.85 9.30 4.73
N THR A 5 9.60 8.97 3.46
CA THR A 5 8.33 9.23 2.77
C THR A 5 7.23 8.41 3.42
N CYS A 6 7.36 7.08 3.45
CA CYS A 6 6.35 6.16 4.00
C CYS A 6 5.93 6.50 5.45
N ARG A 7 6.85 7.01 6.27
CA ARG A 7 6.56 7.46 7.64
C ARG A 7 5.56 8.61 7.73
N LYS A 8 5.39 9.38 6.65
CA LYS A 8 4.48 10.52 6.58
C LYS A 8 3.13 10.18 5.96
N PHE A 9 2.95 8.93 5.48
CA PHE A 9 1.68 8.48 4.90
C PHE A 9 0.50 8.79 5.85
N PRO A 10 -0.62 9.36 5.37
CA PRO A 10 -1.05 9.48 3.97
C PRO A 10 -0.54 10.70 3.20
N LEU A 11 0.38 11.50 3.73
CA LEU A 11 0.81 12.76 3.11
C LEU A 11 2.32 12.82 2.84
N PRO A 12 2.77 13.44 1.72
CA PRO A 12 1.98 13.92 0.58
C PRO A 12 1.53 12.75 -0.31
N THR A 13 0.27 12.73 -0.73
CA THR A 13 -0.35 11.70 -1.58
C THR A 13 0.37 11.52 -2.93
N SER A 14 0.99 12.56 -3.49
CA SER A 14 1.74 12.50 -4.76
C SER A 14 2.95 11.55 -4.74
N ASN A 15 3.38 11.10 -3.56
CA ASN A 15 4.47 10.13 -3.43
C ASN A 15 4.00 8.67 -3.42
N TYR A 16 2.70 8.44 -3.59
CA TYR A 16 2.08 7.13 -3.52
C TYR A 16 1.16 6.91 -4.71
N ASP A 17 1.24 5.74 -5.31
CA ASP A 17 0.28 5.25 -6.29
C ASP A 17 -0.69 4.31 -5.59
N GLU A 18 -2.00 4.50 -5.80
CA GLU A 18 -2.96 3.45 -5.52
C GLU A 18 -2.76 2.34 -6.57
N VAL A 19 -2.51 1.12 -6.10
CA VAL A 19 -2.20 -0.01 -6.98
C VAL A 19 -3.25 -1.12 -6.94
N ALA A 20 -4.03 -1.20 -5.86
CA ALA A 20 -5.15 -2.14 -5.76
C ALA A 20 -6.13 -1.71 -4.66
N VAL A 21 -7.37 -2.16 -4.79
CA VAL A 21 -8.42 -2.01 -3.77
C VAL A 21 -8.97 -3.39 -3.45
N ASN A 22 -9.20 -3.67 -2.17
CA ASN A 22 -9.92 -4.83 -1.68
C ASN A 22 -11.23 -4.33 -1.05
N GLU A 23 -12.29 -4.31 -1.86
CA GLU A 23 -13.64 -3.95 -1.42
C GLU A 23 -14.15 -4.79 -0.24
N PRO A 24 -14.03 -6.14 -0.23
CA PRO A 24 -14.53 -6.93 0.90
C PRO A 24 -13.85 -6.62 2.25
N MET A 25 -12.57 -6.27 2.26
CA MET A 25 -11.87 -5.79 3.47
C MET A 25 -11.97 -4.27 3.66
N GLN A 26 -12.65 -3.55 2.76
CA GLN A 26 -12.64 -2.08 2.67
C GLN A 26 -11.23 -1.51 2.88
N SER A 27 -10.29 -2.04 2.12
CA SER A 27 -8.88 -1.71 2.23
C SER A 27 -8.30 -1.29 0.89
N GLU A 28 -7.38 -0.36 0.90
CA GLU A 28 -6.69 0.14 -0.29
C GLU A 28 -5.19 -0.15 -0.15
N LEU A 29 -4.54 -0.42 -1.27
CA LEU A 29 -3.11 -0.69 -1.34
C LEU A 29 -2.42 0.42 -2.11
N TYR A 30 -1.47 1.06 -1.44
CA TYR A 30 -0.64 2.11 -2.01
C TYR A 30 0.80 1.65 -2.17
N ARG A 31 1.46 2.04 -3.26
CA ARG A 31 2.88 1.84 -3.51
C ARG A 31 3.62 3.16 -3.38
N CYS A 32 4.64 3.21 -2.52
CA CYS A 32 5.49 4.39 -2.42
C CYS A 32 6.40 4.51 -3.65
N ARG A 33 6.30 5.63 -4.37
CA ARG A 33 7.15 5.93 -5.54
C ARG A 33 8.63 6.05 -5.19
N ALA A 34 8.96 6.46 -3.96
CA ALA A 34 10.33 6.71 -3.55
C ALA A 34 11.13 5.44 -3.23
N CYS A 35 10.48 4.37 -2.75
CA CYS A 35 11.19 3.16 -2.31
C CYS A 35 10.48 1.85 -2.68
N GLY A 36 9.33 1.91 -3.35
CA GLY A 36 8.54 0.75 -3.75
C GLY A 36 7.79 0.05 -2.61
N GLN A 37 7.79 0.58 -1.39
CA GLN A 37 7.12 -0.03 -0.24
C GLN A 37 5.60 -0.06 -0.45
N LEU A 38 4.97 -1.18 -0.09
CA LEU A 38 3.52 -1.34 -0.15
C LEU A 38 2.89 -1.00 1.20
N ILE A 39 1.85 -0.19 1.17
CA ILE A 39 1.17 0.37 2.33
C ILE A 39 -0.31 0.07 2.17
N ARG A 40 -0.86 -0.74 3.06
CA ARG A 40 -2.30 -0.97 3.16
C ARG A 40 -2.92 0.05 4.11
N THR A 41 -3.99 0.66 3.67
CA THR A 41 -4.96 1.39 4.52
C THR A 41 -6.24 0.59 4.60
N GLY A 42 -6.90 0.58 5.75
CA GLY A 42 -8.24 0.02 5.89
C GLY A 42 -9.19 1.11 6.37
N ALA A 43 -10.42 1.13 5.87
CA ALA A 43 -11.45 2.05 6.34
C ALA A 43 -11.75 1.87 7.84
N LEU A 44 -11.59 0.63 8.34
CA LEU A 44 -11.81 0.26 9.74
C LEU A 44 -10.54 0.34 10.59
N GLU A 45 -9.37 0.15 9.99
CA GLU A 45 -8.09 0.22 10.70
C GLU A 45 -7.59 1.67 10.67
N ARG A 46 -7.62 2.35 11.84
CA ARG A 46 -7.06 3.71 12.03
C ARG A 46 -5.52 3.75 11.93
N GLY A 47 -4.93 3.02 10.99
CA GLY A 47 -3.50 2.85 10.86
C GLY A 47 -3.08 2.36 9.48
N VAL A 48 -1.80 2.56 9.18
CA VAL A 48 -1.14 2.03 7.99
C VAL A 48 -0.45 0.72 8.33
N SER A 49 -0.62 -0.27 7.47
CA SER A 49 0.10 -1.53 7.55
C SER A 49 1.09 -1.63 6.39
N TYR A 50 2.34 -1.98 6.67
CA TYR A 50 3.34 -2.20 5.63
C TYR A 50 3.29 -3.66 5.20
N LEU A 51 3.08 -3.89 3.91
CA LEU A 51 2.98 -5.24 3.35
C LEU A 51 4.20 -5.57 2.49
N SER A 52 4.63 -6.83 2.54
CA SER A 52 5.51 -7.39 1.53
C SER A 52 4.71 -7.73 0.28
N SER A 53 5.35 -7.81 -0.90
CA SER A 53 4.67 -8.16 -2.16
C SER A 53 3.88 -9.46 -2.07
N ALA A 54 4.40 -10.48 -1.37
CA ALA A 54 3.69 -11.73 -1.15
C ALA A 54 2.40 -11.55 -0.31
N ALA A 55 2.46 -10.76 0.76
CA ALA A 55 1.30 -10.48 1.61
C ALA A 55 0.27 -9.61 0.89
N ALA A 56 0.73 -8.65 0.08
CA ALA A 56 -0.13 -7.84 -0.77
C ALA A 56 -0.90 -8.71 -1.77
N ARG A 57 -0.25 -9.65 -2.48
CA ARG A 57 -0.94 -10.57 -3.39
C ARG A 57 -2.00 -11.45 -2.71
N GLN A 58 -1.76 -11.84 -1.46
CA GLN A 58 -2.73 -12.64 -0.71
C GLN A 58 -3.98 -11.84 -0.33
N GLN A 59 -3.82 -10.54 -0.05
CA GLN A 59 -4.91 -9.65 0.37
C GLN A 59 -5.54 -8.90 -0.80
N PHE A 60 -4.83 -8.69 -1.89
CA PHE A 60 -5.27 -7.91 -3.05
C PHE A 60 -5.13 -8.79 -4.29
N PRO A 61 -6.21 -9.47 -4.73
CA PRO A 61 -6.15 -10.39 -5.86
C PRO A 61 -5.82 -9.68 -7.19
N ASP A 62 -6.21 -8.41 -7.32
CA ASP A 62 -5.87 -7.55 -8.48
C ASP A 62 -4.45 -6.96 -8.42
N PHE A 63 -3.71 -7.16 -7.33
CA PHE A 63 -2.34 -6.68 -7.22
C PHE A 63 -1.37 -7.62 -7.93
N ASP A 64 -0.85 -7.20 -9.08
CA ASP A 64 0.26 -7.86 -9.76
C ASP A 64 1.60 -7.14 -9.49
N PRO A 65 2.55 -7.76 -8.75
CA PRO A 65 3.87 -7.16 -8.50
C PRO A 65 4.85 -7.33 -9.66
N SER A 66 4.48 -8.03 -10.73
CA SER A 66 5.32 -8.28 -11.91
C SER A 66 5.35 -7.08 -12.86
N THR A 67 4.40 -6.15 -12.70
CA THR A 67 4.34 -4.88 -13.44
C THR A 67 5.26 -3.83 -12.79
N SER A 68 6.56 -4.10 -12.75
CA SER A 68 7.58 -3.17 -12.25
C SER A 68 8.73 -2.97 -13.22
#